data_AF-A0A967PAZ1-F1
#
_entry.id   AF-A0A967PAZ1-F1
#
_cell.length_a   1.000
_cell.length_b   1.000
_cell.length_c   1.000
_cell.angle_alpha   90.00
_cell.angle_beta   90.00
_cell.angle_gamma   90.00
#
_symmetry.space_group_name_H-M   'P 1'
#
loop_
_entity.id
_entity.type
_entity.pdbx_description
1 polymer ?
#
loop_
_entity_poly.entity_id
_entity_poly.type
_entity_poly.pdbx_seq_one_letter_code
_entity_poly.pdbx_strand_id
1 'polypeptide(L)'
;MVKGLEKALSMIDENTKVIPGHGNLSNKEELSHYLQMLKDAKSGTEKFIKEGKSLAELLDSDVLKNHEQRFGQGFLKREKFLSIILEGLKQ
;
A
#
# COMPACT_ATOMS: atom_id res chain seq x y z
N MET A 1 1.95 -9.96 1.65
CA MET A 1 0.95 -9.07 2.26
C MET A 1 -0.34 -8.99 1.43
N VAL A 2 -0.31 -8.48 0.18
CA VAL A 2 -1.50 -8.33 -0.71
C VAL A 2 -2.42 -9.56 -0.71
N LYS A 3 -1.90 -10.75 -1.03
CA LYS A 3 -2.69 -11.99 -1.04
C LYS A 3 -3.35 -12.34 0.31
N GLY A 4 -2.68 -12.02 1.41
CA GLY A 4 -3.22 -12.25 2.75
C GLY A 4 -4.43 -11.36 3.05
N LEU A 5 -4.35 -10.09 2.65
CA LEU A 5 -5.44 -9.12 2.77
C LEU A 5 -6.60 -9.44 1.82
N GLU A 6 -6.32 -9.89 0.60
CA GLU A 6 -7.36 -10.38 -0.32
C GLU A 6 -8.13 -11.56 0.27
N LYS A 7 -7.40 -12.53 0.85
CA LYS A 7 -8.03 -13.66 1.54
C LYS A 7 -8.85 -13.18 2.74
N ALA A 8 -8.31 -12.28 3.57
CA ALA A 8 -9.04 -11.74 4.71
C ALA A 8 -10.34 -11.04 4.27
N LEU A 9 -10.29 -10.18 3.25
CA LEU A 9 -11.46 -9.49 2.70
C LEU A 9 -12.51 -10.45 2.13
N SER A 10 -12.10 -11.60 1.59
CA SER A 10 -13.02 -12.64 1.13
C SER A 10 -13.74 -13.40 2.26
N MET A 11 -13.23 -13.30 3.49
CA MET A 11 -13.75 -14.01 4.67
C MET A 11 -14.64 -13.13 5.56
N ILE A 12 -14.69 -11.82 5.32
CA ILE A 12 -15.38 -10.86 6.17
C ILE A 12 -16.49 -10.10 5.44
N ASP A 13 -17.44 -9.57 6.21
CA ASP A 13 -18.57 -8.77 5.74
C ASP A 13 -18.57 -7.35 6.35
N GLU A 14 -19.60 -6.58 6.03
CA GLU A 14 -19.74 -5.20 6.51
C GLU A 14 -20.00 -5.10 8.04
N ASN A 15 -20.42 -6.20 8.67
CA ASN A 15 -20.65 -6.26 10.11
C ASN A 15 -19.38 -6.62 10.89
N THR A 16 -18.37 -7.13 10.20
CA THR A 16 -17.12 -7.57 10.80
C THR A 16 -16.27 -6.37 11.24
N LYS A 17 -15.83 -6.40 12.50
CA LYS A 17 -14.87 -5.42 13.03
C LYS A 17 -13.45 -5.91 12.83
N VAL A 18 -12.56 -5.01 12.38
CA VAL A 18 -11.14 -5.29 12.16
C VAL A 18 -10.34 -4.60 13.25
N ILE A 19 -9.64 -5.37 14.08
CA ILE A 19 -8.76 -4.82 15.12
C ILE A 19 -7.33 -4.81 14.58
N PRO A 20 -6.77 -3.65 14.20
CA PRO A 20 -5.40 -3.58 13.73
C PRO A 20 -4.41 -3.74 14.89
N GLY A 21 -3.16 -4.08 14.59
CA GLY A 21 -2.11 -4.11 15.61
C GLY A 21 -1.78 -2.73 16.19
N HIS A 22 -2.03 -1.65 15.43
CA HIS A 22 -1.86 -0.26 15.87
C HIS A 22 -2.99 0.60 15.29
N GLY A 23 -3.34 1.67 16.00
CA GLY A 23 -4.40 2.60 15.59
C GLY A 23 -5.78 2.23 16.13
N ASN A 24 -6.80 2.91 15.62
CA ASN A 24 -8.18 2.75 16.06
C ASN A 24 -8.83 1.48 15.49
N LEU A 25 -9.97 1.09 16.06
CA LEU A 25 -10.83 0.04 15.50
C LEU A 25 -11.19 0.36 14.04
N SER A 26 -11.10 -0.65 13.18
CA SER A 26 -11.29 -0.54 11.74
C SER A 26 -12.43 -1.44 11.25
N ASN A 27 -12.66 -1.45 9.94
CA ASN A 27 -13.70 -2.22 9.27
C ASN A 27 -13.24 -2.74 7.90
N LYS A 28 -14.14 -3.46 7.21
CA LYS A 28 -13.86 -4.06 5.90
C LYS A 28 -13.54 -3.03 4.81
N GLU A 29 -14.28 -1.93 4.75
CA GLU A 29 -14.06 -0.86 3.77
C GLU A 29 -12.66 -0.26 3.93
N GLU A 30 -12.27 0.07 5.16
CA GLU A 30 -10.94 0.60 5.44
C GLU A 30 -9.81 -0.39 5.10
N LEU A 31 -10.03 -1.69 5.37
CA LEU A 31 -9.10 -2.75 4.99
C LEU A 31 -8.98 -2.88 3.46
N SER A 32 -10.09 -2.67 2.74
CA SER A 32 -10.11 -2.62 1.27
C SER A 32 -9.31 -1.45 0.72
N HIS A 33 -9.44 -0.26 1.31
CA HIS A 33 -8.62 0.90 0.94
C HIS A 33 -7.13 0.66 1.20
N TYR A 34 -6.80 0.02 2.31
CA TYR A 34 -5.41 -0.35 2.60
C TYR A 34 -4.87 -1.36 1.57
N LEU A 35 -5.65 -2.36 1.19
CA LEU A 35 -5.29 -3.29 0.12
C LEU A 35 -5.07 -2.55 -1.20
N GLN A 36 -5.96 -1.62 -1.57
CA GLN A 36 -5.85 -0.87 -2.81
C GLN A 36 -4.55 -0.05 -2.84
N MET A 37 -4.22 0.64 -1.75
CA MET A 37 -2.96 1.38 -1.62
C MET A 37 -1.75 0.47 -1.88
N LEU A 38 -1.72 -0.72 -1.29
CA LEU A 38 -0.62 -1.67 -1.49
C LEU A 38 -0.53 -2.18 -2.94
N LYS A 39 -1.68 -2.39 -3.60
CA LYS A 39 -1.71 -2.80 -5.02
C LYS A 39 -1.22 -1.70 -5.95
N ASP A 40 -1.64 -0.46 -5.72
CA ASP A 40 -1.22 0.69 -6.52
C ASP A 40 0.26 0.97 -6.34
N ALA A 41 0.76 0.92 -5.10
CA ALA A 41 2.18 1.03 -4.80
C ALA A 41 3.00 -0.05 -5.53
N LYS A 42 2.58 -1.32 -5.43
CA LYS A 42 3.25 -2.45 -6.10
C LYS A 42 3.27 -2.29 -7.61
N SER A 43 2.11 -2.08 -8.23
CA SER A 43 1.98 -2.01 -9.69
C SER A 43 2.68 -0.78 -10.28
N GLY A 44 2.60 0.37 -9.58
CA GLY A 44 3.35 1.57 -9.93
C GLY A 44 4.85 1.33 -9.90
N THR A 45 5.39 0.75 -8.82
CA THR A 45 6.81 0.43 -8.73
C THR A 45 7.25 -0.61 -9.77
N GLU A 46 6.47 -1.67 -10.00
CA GLU A 46 6.77 -2.67 -11.04
C GLU A 46 6.87 -2.06 -12.44
N LYS A 47 6.00 -1.09 -12.76
CA LYS A 47 6.05 -0.37 -14.03
C LYS A 47 7.35 0.43 -14.16
N PHE A 48 7.78 1.13 -13.10
CA PHE A 48 9.05 1.87 -13.10
C PHE A 48 10.26 0.96 -13.28
N ILE A 49 10.28 -0.21 -12.63
CA ILE A 49 11.35 -1.20 -12.81
C ILE A 49 11.42 -1.67 -14.28
N LYS A 50 10.27 -2.01 -14.87
CA LYS A 50 10.19 -2.45 -16.27
C LYS A 50 10.63 -1.39 -17.27
N GLU A 51 10.37 -0.12 -16.95
CA GLU A 51 10.78 1.03 -17.77
C GLU A 51 12.25 1.44 -17.55
N GLY A 52 12.99 0.77 -16.65
CA GLY A 52 14.39 1.08 -16.36
C GLY A 52 14.59 2.39 -15.58
N LYS A 53 13.53 2.89 -14.93
CA LYS A 53 13.56 4.16 -14.20
C LYS A 53 14.23 4.04 -12.83
N SER A 54 14.80 5.15 -12.39
CA SER A 54 15.51 5.28 -11.12
C SER A 54 14.58 5.42 -9.92
N LEU A 55 15.14 5.26 -8.71
CA LEU A 55 14.42 5.52 -7.46
C LEU A 55 14.00 7.00 -7.37
N ALA A 56 14.82 7.95 -7.82
CA ALA A 56 14.48 9.37 -7.82
C ALA A 56 13.20 9.64 -8.65
N GLU A 57 13.10 9.06 -9.84
CA GLU A 57 11.90 9.20 -10.67
C GLU A 57 10.66 8.56 -10.04
N LEU A 58 10.82 7.45 -9.30
CA LEU A 58 9.72 6.85 -8.54
C LEU A 58 9.28 7.75 -7.38
N LEU A 59 10.24 8.38 -6.68
CA LEU A 59 9.95 9.31 -5.59
C LEU A 59 9.27 10.59 -6.07
N ASP A 60 9.55 11.03 -7.30
CA ASP A 60 8.90 12.19 -7.92
C ASP A 60 7.56 11.83 -8.62
N SER A 61 7.21 10.54 -8.67
CA SER A 61 6.00 10.08 -9.35
C SER A 61 4.71 10.32 -8.56
N ASP A 62 3.55 10.27 -9.23
CA ASP A 62 2.24 10.39 -8.58
C ASP A 62 1.67 9.04 -8.08
N VAL A 63 2.49 7.97 -7.99
CA VAL A 63 2.04 6.58 -7.69
C VAL A 63 1.18 6.49 -6.42
N LEU A 64 1.48 7.29 -5.40
CA LEU A 64 0.76 7.27 -4.12
C LEU A 64 -0.14 8.47 -3.87
N LYS A 65 -0.27 9.40 -4.82
CA LYS A 65 -0.96 10.68 -4.62
C LYS A 65 -2.39 10.53 -4.08
N ASN A 66 -3.14 9.56 -4.61
CA ASN A 66 -4.51 9.26 -4.18
C ASN A 66 -4.59 8.65 -2.76
N HIS A 67 -3.46 8.22 -2.21
CA HIS A 67 -3.35 7.54 -0.93
C HIS A 67 -2.70 8.42 0.16
N GLU A 68 -2.06 9.53 -0.20
CA GLU A 68 -1.31 10.39 0.72
C GLU A 68 -2.18 11.02 1.80
N GLN A 69 -3.40 11.46 1.47
CA GLN A 69 -4.29 12.08 2.47
C GLN A 69 -4.59 11.12 3.62
N ARG A 70 -4.75 9.83 3.32
CA ARG A 70 -5.13 8.80 4.30
C ARG A 70 -3.93 8.14 4.97
N PHE A 71 -2.86 7.88 4.22
CA PHE A 71 -1.73 7.07 4.69
C PHE A 71 -0.41 7.84 4.83
N GLY A 72 -0.33 9.06 4.29
CA GLY A 72 0.90 9.87 4.25
C GLY A 72 1.28 10.53 5.58
N GLN A 73 0.36 10.56 6.55
CA GLN A 73 0.59 11.12 7.89
C GLN A 73 1.07 10.06 8.91
N GLY A 74 1.29 8.83 8.46
CA GLY A 74 1.72 7.73 9.32
C GLY A 74 3.19 7.80 9.73
N PHE A 75 3.60 6.83 10.56
CA PHE A 75 4.99 6.68 11.02
C PHE A 75 6.00 6.50 9.88
N LEU A 76 5.59 5.81 8.80
CA LEU A 76 6.47 5.49 7.69
C LEU A 76 6.37 6.57 6.61
N LYS A 77 7.48 7.28 6.38
CA LYS A 77 7.56 8.28 5.30
C LYS A 77 7.42 7.62 3.93
N ARG A 78 6.80 8.35 2.99
CA ARG A 78 6.59 7.95 1.59
C ARG A 78 7.86 7.40 0.94
N GLU A 79 8.98 8.11 1.08
CA GLU A 79 10.26 7.70 0.50
C GLU A 79 10.69 6.32 0.99
N LYS A 80 10.69 6.11 2.31
CA LYS A 80 11.09 4.84 2.90
C LYS A 80 10.14 3.71 2.49
N PHE A 81 8.84 4.00 2.40
CA PHE A 81 7.85 3.02 1.94
C PHE A 81 8.10 2.56 0.50
N LEU A 82 8.30 3.49 -0.43
CA LEU A 82 8.59 3.17 -1.83
C LEU A 82 9.92 2.41 -1.99
N SER A 83 10.95 2.79 -1.21
CA SER A 83 12.23 2.07 -1.21
C SER A 83 12.09 0.61 -0.77
N ILE A 84 11.31 0.34 0.29
CA ILE A 84 11.04 -1.03 0.76
C ILE A 84 10.34 -1.86 -0.32
N ILE A 85 9.37 -1.28 -1.02
CA ILE A 85 8.66 -1.98 -2.11
C ILE A 85 9.61 -2.28 -3.26
N LEU A 86 10.41 -1.30 -3.68
CA LEU A 86 11.39 -1.46 -4.75
C LEU A 86 12.40 -2.57 -4.42
N GLU A 87 12.95 -2.57 -3.22
CA GLU A 87 13.87 -3.61 -2.74
C GLU A 87 13.21 -4.99 -2.67
N GLY A 88 11.94 -5.05 -2.26
CA GLY A 88 11.17 -6.31 -2.22
C GLY A 88 10.82 -6.89 -3.59
N LEU A 89 10.73 -6.05 -4.63
CA LEU A 89 10.42 -6.47 -6.01
C LEU A 89 11.67 -6.85 -6.83
N LYS A 90 12.87 -6.50 -6.35
CA LYS A 90 14.15 -6.83 -6.99
C LYS A 90 14.70 -8.20 -6.56
N GLN A 91 14.06 -8.86 -5.60
CA GLN A 91 14.39 -10.21 -5.11
C GLN A 91 13.70 -11.26 -5.99
#